data_AF-E4YJP1-F1
#
_entry.id   AF-E4YJP1-F1
#
_cell.length_a   1.000
_cell.length_b   1.000
_cell.length_c   1.000
_cell.angle_alpha   90.00
_cell.angle_beta   90.00
_cell.angle_gamma   90.00
#
_symmetry.space_group_name_H-M   'P 1'
#
loop_
_entity.id
_entity.type
_entity.pdbx_description
1 polymer ?
#
loop_
_entity_poly.entity_id
_entity_poly.type
_entity_poly.pdbx_seq_one_letter_code
_entity_poly.pdbx_strand_id
1 'polypeptide(L)'
;TAKWPFETEYGNHVCFKLTEIIILSLVILSQLHIITHVHFSIVFRRFLFHVGTGISIFEASLTILPVPKLPPGHCMPKTDGSIEQILGRAWKTLSGAGMDMAGMNMCGDYMYSGHTSIITSSALFILEYSPRRWWVYHYVVQIAATIGVFCILIAHEHYTIDIIIAYYIVSNHFWMYHTMASFPEISTSLSTRVPLARAWWWRIFRFMEVNVPGPLPIAHENPISRIHRAFTKYSTKTQPLSPI
;
A
#
# COMPACT_ATOMS: atom_id res chain seq x y z
N THR A 1 19.83 6.28 -35.26
CA THR A 1 19.05 6.22 -34.01
C THR A 1 19.96 5.67 -32.93
N ALA A 2 20.18 6.43 -31.85
CA ALA A 2 21.14 6.07 -30.82
C ALA A 2 20.68 4.82 -30.07
N LYS A 3 21.49 3.76 -30.12
CA LYS A 3 21.25 2.48 -29.47
C LYS A 3 21.71 2.61 -28.02
N TRP A 4 20.80 2.58 -27.05
CA TRP A 4 21.17 2.65 -25.64
C TRP A 4 21.94 1.37 -25.26
N PRO A 5 23.01 1.45 -24.45
CA PRO A 5 23.91 0.31 -24.16
C PRO A 5 23.27 -0.84 -23.36
N PHE A 6 21.97 -0.78 -23.08
CA PHE A 6 21.22 -1.78 -22.31
C PHE A 6 20.02 -2.37 -23.08
N GLU A 7 19.97 -2.25 -24.41
CA GLU A 7 18.91 -2.88 -25.23
C GLU A 7 18.98 -4.41 -25.17
N THR A 8 18.30 -5.00 -24.19
CA THR A 8 17.59 -6.26 -24.43
C THR A 8 16.24 -5.90 -25.05
N GLU A 9 15.86 -6.57 -26.14
CA GLU A 9 14.59 -6.39 -26.87
C GLU A 9 13.34 -6.56 -25.96
N TYR A 10 13.53 -7.08 -24.74
CA TYR A 10 12.50 -7.47 -23.77
C TYR A 10 12.65 -6.81 -22.38
N GLY A 11 13.42 -5.71 -22.26
CA GLY A 11 13.61 -5.03 -20.97
C GLY A 11 14.56 -5.76 -20.02
N ASN A 12 15.01 -5.07 -18.97
CA ASN A 12 15.97 -5.62 -18.02
C ASN A 12 15.25 -6.40 -16.88
N HIS A 13 15.10 -7.71 -17.04
CA HIS A 13 14.51 -8.60 -16.02
C HIS A 13 15.20 -8.53 -14.65
N VAL A 14 16.50 -8.20 -14.60
CA VAL A 14 17.23 -8.06 -13.33
C VAL A 14 16.74 -6.81 -12.60
N CYS A 15 16.54 -5.70 -13.31
CA CYS A 15 15.97 -4.48 -12.74
C CYS A 15 14.54 -4.72 -12.22
N PHE A 16 13.70 -5.41 -12.98
CA PHE A 16 12.32 -5.67 -12.55
C PHE A 16 12.26 -6.54 -11.28
N LYS A 17 13.04 -7.63 -11.22
CA LYS A 17 13.16 -8.45 -10.00
C LYS A 17 13.68 -7.65 -8.81
N LEU A 18 14.64 -6.74 -9.05
CA LEU A 18 15.15 -5.86 -8.00
C LEU A 18 14.03 -4.94 -7.46
N THR A 19 13.18 -4.39 -8.34
CA THR A 19 11.99 -3.63 -7.94
C THR A 19 11.08 -4.46 -7.02
N GLU A 20 10.78 -5.70 -7.38
CA GLU A 20 9.90 -6.54 -6.55
C GLU A 20 10.51 -6.89 -5.19
N ILE A 21 11.82 -7.13 -5.13
CA ILE A 21 12.54 -7.32 -3.85
C ILE A 21 12.47 -6.06 -2.99
N ILE A 22 12.65 -4.87 -3.59
CA ILE A 22 12.51 -3.58 -2.90
C ILE A 22 11.08 -3.42 -2.37
N ILE A 23 10.07 -3.74 -3.18
CA ILE A 23 8.66 -3.71 -2.77
C ILE A 23 8.42 -4.60 -1.56
N LEU A 24 8.81 -5.87 -1.64
CA LEU A 24 8.64 -6.82 -0.54
C LEU A 24 9.32 -6.31 0.73
N SER A 25 10.53 -5.78 0.61
CA SER A 25 11.28 -5.22 1.73
C SER A 25 10.56 -4.02 2.36
N LEU A 26 10.11 -3.06 1.55
CA LEU A 26 9.38 -1.87 2.02
C LEU A 26 8.01 -2.23 2.62
N VAL A 27 7.29 -3.17 2.02
CA VAL A 27 6.01 -3.68 2.54
C VAL A 27 6.25 -4.30 3.92
N ILE A 28 7.21 -5.23 4.05
CA ILE A 28 7.53 -5.86 5.34
C ILE A 28 7.90 -4.82 6.39
N LEU A 29 8.78 -3.87 6.06
CA LEU A 29 9.17 -2.80 6.97
C LEU A 29 7.97 -1.93 7.38
N SER A 30 7.09 -1.58 6.44
CA SER A 30 5.87 -0.82 6.75
C SER A 30 4.95 -1.59 7.69
N GLN A 31 4.74 -2.90 7.49
CA GLN A 31 3.95 -3.73 8.39
C GLN A 31 4.57 -3.85 9.79
N LEU A 32 5.90 -3.97 9.89
CA LEU A 32 6.60 -3.98 11.17
C LEU A 32 6.37 -2.68 11.96
N HIS A 33 6.44 -1.52 11.30
CA HIS A 33 6.12 -0.23 11.93
C HIS A 33 4.67 -0.18 12.41
N ILE A 34 3.72 -0.67 11.62
CA ILE A 34 2.30 -0.72 12.01
C ILE A 34 2.12 -1.60 13.26
N ILE A 35 2.62 -2.85 13.23
CA ILE A 35 2.42 -3.84 14.31
C ILE A 35 3.04 -3.38 15.63
N THR A 36 4.24 -2.78 15.56
CA THR A 36 4.99 -2.29 16.73
C THR A 36 4.47 -0.96 17.25
N HIS A 37 3.64 -0.23 16.51
CA HIS A 37 3.09 1.04 16.99
C HIS A 37 2.21 0.83 18.23
N VAL A 38 2.35 1.68 19.25
CA VAL A 38 1.54 1.62 20.48
C VAL A 38 0.05 1.71 20.14
N HIS A 39 -0.28 2.62 19.23
CA HIS A 39 -1.64 2.81 18.70
C HIS A 39 -1.97 1.91 17.49
N PHE A 40 -1.50 0.65 17.48
CA PHE A 40 -1.65 -0.30 16.36
C PHE A 40 -3.06 -0.32 15.75
N SER A 41 -4.12 -0.40 16.57
CA SER A 41 -5.49 -0.47 16.06
C SER A 41 -5.86 0.76 15.22
N ILE A 42 -5.38 1.96 15.58
CA ILE A 42 -5.66 3.18 14.82
C ILE A 42 -4.86 3.15 13.51
N VAL A 43 -3.56 2.93 13.59
CA VAL A 43 -2.66 2.89 12.42
C VAL A 43 -3.11 1.82 11.42
N PHE A 44 -3.54 0.65 11.89
CA PHE A 44 -4.03 -0.42 11.05
C PHE A 44 -5.32 -0.04 10.31
N ARG A 45 -6.26 0.68 10.95
CA ARG A 45 -7.45 1.21 10.25
C ARG A 45 -7.07 2.21 9.14
N ARG A 46 -6.07 3.07 9.39
CA ARG A 46 -5.52 4.00 8.39
C ARG A 46 -4.91 3.25 7.21
N PHE A 47 -4.15 2.18 7.49
CA PHE A 47 -3.62 1.27 6.48
C PHE A 47 -4.71 0.64 5.61
N LEU A 48 -5.74 0.07 6.22
CA LEU A 48 -6.88 -0.51 5.49
C LEU A 48 -7.61 0.51 4.62
N PHE A 49 -7.76 1.75 5.10
CA PHE A 49 -8.36 2.82 4.32
C PHE A 49 -7.55 3.12 3.05
N HIS A 50 -6.23 3.26 3.18
CA HIS A 50 -5.33 3.53 2.05
C HIS A 50 -5.27 2.37 1.04
N VAL A 51 -5.23 1.13 1.52
CA VAL A 51 -5.27 -0.06 0.64
C VAL A 51 -6.61 -0.15 -0.07
N GLY A 52 -7.73 -0.01 0.66
CA GLY A 52 -9.07 -0.14 0.10
C GLY A 52 -9.37 0.92 -0.95
N THR A 53 -9.05 2.19 -0.67
CA THR A 53 -9.23 3.29 -1.64
C THR A 53 -8.30 3.16 -2.84
N GLY A 54 -7.06 2.69 -2.66
CA GLY A 54 -6.13 2.40 -3.75
C GLY A 54 -6.66 1.33 -4.71
N ILE A 55 -7.23 0.25 -4.18
CA ILE A 55 -7.87 -0.81 -4.99
C ILE A 55 -9.08 -0.24 -5.75
N SER A 56 -9.94 0.54 -5.10
CA SER A 56 -11.10 1.14 -5.79
C SER A 56 -10.70 2.11 -6.91
N ILE A 57 -9.62 2.87 -6.73
CA ILE A 57 -9.09 3.75 -7.79
C ILE A 57 -8.52 2.92 -8.94
N PHE A 58 -7.81 1.83 -8.63
CA PHE A 58 -7.29 0.91 -9.63
C PHE A 58 -8.41 0.30 -10.49
N GLU A 59 -9.46 -0.22 -9.86
CA GLU A 59 -10.63 -0.78 -10.54
C GLU A 59 -11.40 0.27 -11.36
N ALA A 60 -11.45 1.53 -10.90
CA ALA A 60 -12.07 2.61 -11.65
C ALA A 60 -11.21 3.10 -12.83
N SER A 61 -9.91 2.78 -12.85
CA SER A 61 -8.94 3.21 -13.86
C SER A 61 -8.85 2.27 -15.08
N LEU A 62 -9.77 1.30 -15.21
CA LEU A 62 -9.89 0.40 -16.35
C LEU A 62 -10.16 1.20 -17.63
N THR A 63 -9.09 1.60 -18.31
CA THR A 63 -9.14 2.18 -19.65
C THR A 63 -8.34 1.30 -20.59
N ILE A 64 -8.88 1.12 -21.79
CA ILE A 64 -8.30 0.25 -22.82
C ILE A 64 -7.06 0.96 -23.39
N LEU A 65 -5.90 0.73 -22.79
CA LEU A 65 -4.61 1.19 -23.32
C LEU A 65 -3.88 0.03 -24.02
N PRO A 66 -3.14 0.31 -25.11
CA PRO A 66 -2.37 -0.72 -25.79
C PRO A 66 -1.28 -1.29 -24.87
N VAL A 67 -1.29 -2.60 -24.74
CA VAL A 67 -0.31 -3.40 -23.98
C VAL A 67 1.10 -3.11 -24.52
N PRO A 68 2.12 -2.91 -23.65
CA PRO A 68 3.52 -2.87 -24.04
C PRO A 68 3.90 -4.11 -24.88
N LYS A 69 4.95 -4.02 -25.71
CA LYS A 69 5.38 -5.16 -26.53
C LYS A 69 5.93 -6.29 -25.63
N LEU A 70 5.08 -7.23 -25.25
CA LEU A 70 5.44 -8.37 -24.44
C LEU A 70 5.91 -9.54 -25.31
N PRO A 71 6.87 -10.37 -24.84
CA PRO A 71 7.25 -11.58 -25.52
C PRO A 71 6.05 -12.55 -25.67
N PRO A 72 5.99 -13.35 -26.75
CA PRO A 72 4.95 -14.35 -26.93
C PRO A 72 4.91 -15.33 -25.74
N GLY A 73 3.73 -15.56 -25.17
CA GLY A 73 3.55 -16.48 -24.03
C GLY A 73 3.89 -15.90 -22.65
N HIS A 74 4.19 -14.59 -22.56
CA HIS A 74 4.39 -13.92 -21.27
C HIS A 74 3.11 -13.85 -20.43
N CYS A 75 1.96 -13.76 -21.11
CA CYS A 75 0.65 -13.60 -20.48
C CYS A 75 0.02 -14.95 -20.13
N MET A 76 -0.60 -15.02 -18.94
CA MET A 76 -1.45 -16.17 -18.62
C MET A 76 -2.61 -16.32 -19.61
N PRO A 77 -2.94 -17.56 -20.03
CA PRO A 77 -4.06 -17.80 -20.94
C PRO A 77 -5.38 -17.36 -20.31
N LYS A 78 -6.35 -16.94 -21.12
CA LYS A 78 -7.69 -16.60 -20.61
C LYS A 78 -8.31 -17.81 -19.90
N THR A 79 -9.04 -17.57 -18.81
CA THR A 79 -9.79 -18.62 -18.11
C THR A 79 -10.95 -19.11 -18.99
N ASP A 80 -11.32 -20.38 -18.88
CA ASP A 80 -12.41 -21.00 -19.66
C ASP A 80 -13.82 -20.49 -19.26
N GLY A 81 -13.89 -19.50 -18.36
CA GLY A 81 -15.14 -18.85 -17.92
C GLY A 81 -15.86 -19.54 -16.76
N SER A 82 -15.36 -20.67 -16.26
CA SER A 82 -15.97 -21.33 -15.10
C SER A 82 -15.75 -20.52 -13.81
N ILE A 83 -16.80 -20.40 -12.98
CA ILE A 83 -16.76 -19.62 -11.73
C ILE A 83 -15.64 -20.12 -10.81
N GLU A 84 -15.43 -21.44 -10.73
CA GLU A 84 -14.37 -22.03 -9.91
C GLU A 84 -12.97 -21.61 -10.37
N GLN A 85 -12.67 -21.66 -11.67
CA GLN A 85 -11.37 -21.23 -12.19
C GLN A 85 -11.19 -19.71 -12.09
N ILE A 86 -12.26 -18.93 -12.24
CA ILE A 86 -12.23 -17.48 -12.05
C ILE A 86 -11.89 -17.15 -10.58
N LEU A 87 -12.61 -17.75 -9.63
CA LEU A 87 -12.38 -17.55 -8.20
C LEU A 87 -11.00 -18.08 -7.77
N GLY A 88 -10.58 -19.24 -8.28
CA GLY A 88 -9.26 -19.80 -8.02
C GLY A 88 -8.14 -18.90 -8.55
N ARG A 89 -8.31 -18.33 -9.75
CA ARG A 89 -7.36 -17.35 -10.30
C ARG A 89 -7.37 -16.05 -9.49
N ALA A 90 -8.53 -15.53 -9.12
CA ALA A 90 -8.65 -14.33 -8.29
C ALA A 90 -7.96 -14.51 -6.92
N TRP A 91 -8.17 -15.65 -6.27
CA TRP A 91 -7.51 -16.00 -5.02
C TRP A 91 -5.99 -16.12 -5.17
N LYS A 92 -5.52 -16.71 -6.26
CA LYS A 92 -4.09 -16.81 -6.56
C LYS A 92 -3.46 -15.43 -6.84
N THR A 93 -4.15 -14.56 -7.59
CA THR A 93 -3.71 -13.18 -7.82
C THR A 93 -3.64 -12.39 -6.50
N LEU A 94 -4.67 -12.52 -5.66
CA LEU A 94 -4.75 -11.84 -4.37
C LEU A 94 -3.65 -12.32 -3.41
N SER A 95 -3.44 -13.63 -3.31
CA SER A 95 -2.39 -14.20 -2.44
C SER A 95 -0.98 -13.92 -2.96
N GLY A 96 -0.79 -13.80 -4.27
CA GLY A 96 0.47 -13.38 -4.90
C GLY A 96 0.69 -11.86 -4.95
N ALA A 97 -0.26 -11.06 -4.45
CA ALA A 97 -0.25 -9.58 -4.52
C ALA A 97 0.04 -9.00 -5.93
N GLY A 98 -0.25 -9.77 -6.99
CA GLY A 98 0.01 -9.37 -8.38
C GLY A 98 1.49 -9.28 -8.80
N MET A 99 2.41 -9.92 -8.06
CA MET A 99 3.85 -9.95 -8.40
C MET A 99 4.17 -10.99 -9.49
N ASP A 100 5.12 -10.69 -10.38
CA ASP A 100 5.68 -11.62 -11.39
C ASP A 100 6.42 -12.77 -10.70
N MET A 101 7.10 -12.51 -9.58
CA MET A 101 7.69 -13.56 -8.74
C MET A 101 6.68 -14.61 -8.21
N ALA A 102 5.39 -14.26 -8.11
CA ALA A 102 4.34 -15.21 -7.71
C ALA A 102 3.79 -16.04 -8.91
N GLY A 103 4.34 -15.84 -10.11
CA GLY A 103 3.95 -16.51 -11.35
C GLY A 103 2.59 -16.06 -11.87
N MET A 104 2.21 -14.81 -11.60
CA MET A 104 0.90 -14.24 -11.94
C MET A 104 1.03 -13.13 -12.98
N ASN A 105 1.35 -13.51 -14.23
CA ASN A 105 1.58 -12.56 -15.31
C ASN A 105 0.27 -12.25 -16.03
N MET A 106 -0.53 -11.43 -15.38
CA MET A 106 -1.82 -10.97 -15.89
C MET A 106 -1.55 -9.77 -16.80
N CYS A 107 -1.60 -9.99 -18.12
CA CYS A 107 -1.53 -8.91 -19.09
C CYS A 107 -2.89 -8.22 -19.18
N GLY A 108 -3.07 -7.21 -18.33
CA GLY A 108 -4.23 -6.31 -18.32
C GLY A 108 -3.90 -4.94 -18.89
N ASP A 109 -4.77 -3.97 -18.61
CA ASP A 109 -4.53 -2.57 -18.97
C ASP A 109 -3.43 -1.97 -18.06
N TYR A 110 -2.44 -1.32 -18.67
CA TYR A 110 -1.20 -0.88 -18.00
C TYR A 110 -1.29 0.49 -17.30
N MET A 111 -2.45 1.16 -17.31
CA MET A 111 -2.60 2.58 -16.95
C MET A 111 -2.19 2.92 -15.51
N TYR A 112 -2.39 1.99 -14.56
CA TYR A 112 -2.06 2.23 -13.15
C TYR A 112 -0.92 1.32 -12.71
N SER A 113 0.25 1.92 -12.47
CA SER A 113 1.41 1.19 -11.96
C SER A 113 1.21 0.78 -10.50
N GLY A 114 0.74 -0.45 -10.30
CA GLY A 114 0.59 -1.06 -8.97
C GLY A 114 1.92 -1.08 -8.20
N HIS A 115 3.02 -1.42 -8.89
CA HIS A 115 4.37 -1.41 -8.31
C HIS A 115 4.76 -0.03 -7.78
N THR A 116 4.64 1.02 -8.58
CA THR A 116 4.93 2.40 -8.14
C THR A 116 4.05 2.82 -6.98
N SER A 117 2.77 2.43 -7.01
CA SER A 117 1.80 2.75 -5.97
C SER A 117 2.13 2.11 -4.64
N ILE A 118 2.49 0.82 -4.65
CA ILE A 118 2.89 0.08 -3.46
C ILE A 118 4.22 0.61 -2.91
N ILE A 119 5.23 0.85 -3.75
CA ILE A 119 6.50 1.48 -3.34
C ILE A 119 6.25 2.80 -2.63
N THR A 120 5.48 3.69 -3.29
CA THR A 120 5.20 5.04 -2.78
C THR A 120 4.42 4.97 -1.47
N SER A 121 3.36 4.15 -1.41
CA SER A 121 2.55 3.97 -0.22
C SER A 121 3.37 3.42 0.94
N SER A 122 4.10 2.32 0.75
CA SER A 122 4.96 1.72 1.78
C SER A 122 6.02 2.69 2.28
N ALA A 123 6.68 3.44 1.38
CA ALA A 123 7.66 4.45 1.77
C ALA A 123 7.02 5.57 2.61
N LEU A 124 5.86 6.10 2.21
CA LEU A 124 5.15 7.14 2.97
C LEU A 124 4.71 6.65 4.35
N PHE A 125 4.18 5.43 4.45
CA PHE A 125 3.84 4.81 5.74
C PHE A 125 5.06 4.69 6.65
N ILE A 126 6.19 4.25 6.13
CA ILE A 126 7.43 4.17 6.91
C ILE A 126 7.83 5.57 7.40
N LEU A 127 7.86 6.57 6.52
CA LEU A 127 8.29 7.92 6.86
C LEU A 127 7.39 8.61 7.89
N GLU A 128 6.09 8.32 7.86
CA GLU A 128 5.10 8.90 8.76
C GLU A 128 5.11 8.25 10.15
N TYR A 129 5.21 6.92 10.21
CA TYR A 129 5.08 6.17 11.46
C TYR A 129 6.41 5.78 12.11
N SER A 130 7.55 6.17 11.54
CA SER A 130 8.87 5.95 12.16
C SER A 130 9.40 7.20 12.87
N PRO A 131 10.28 7.05 13.88
CA PRO A 131 10.77 8.18 14.66
C PRO A 131 11.57 9.18 13.81
N ARG A 132 11.19 10.46 13.86
CA ARG A 132 11.86 11.55 13.10
C ARG A 132 13.37 11.67 13.32
N ARG A 133 13.89 11.17 14.45
CA ARG A 133 15.33 11.10 14.74
C ARG A 133 16.10 10.19 13.78
N TRP A 134 15.44 9.20 13.17
CA TRP A 134 16.06 8.22 12.28
C TRP A 134 16.22 8.75 10.85
N TRP A 135 16.78 9.95 10.71
CA TRP A 135 16.90 10.63 9.41
C TRP A 135 17.67 9.80 8.38
N VAL A 136 18.75 9.10 8.78
CA VAL A 136 19.50 8.19 7.89
C VAL A 136 18.59 7.08 7.34
N TYR A 137 17.76 6.49 8.20
CA TYR A 137 16.80 5.46 7.79
C TYR A 137 15.79 6.02 6.79
N HIS A 138 15.31 7.25 6.99
CA HIS A 138 14.38 7.92 6.07
C HIS A 138 15.01 8.14 4.71
N TYR A 139 16.28 8.57 4.66
CA TYR A 139 17.01 8.72 3.40
C TYR A 139 17.20 7.38 2.70
N VAL A 140 17.57 6.32 3.42
CA VAL A 140 17.73 4.98 2.84
C VAL A 140 16.42 4.49 2.21
N VAL A 141 15.29 4.67 2.90
CA VAL A 141 13.96 4.30 2.39
C VAL A 141 13.61 5.08 1.12
N GLN A 142 13.86 6.39 1.11
CA GLN A 142 13.60 7.23 -0.07
C GLN A 142 14.50 6.86 -1.26
N ILE A 143 15.77 6.58 -1.01
CA ILE A 143 16.71 6.12 -2.05
C ILE A 143 16.26 4.76 -2.60
N ALA A 144 15.92 3.80 -1.74
CA ALA A 144 15.43 2.49 -2.16
C ALA A 144 14.14 2.60 -3.00
N ALA A 145 13.17 3.42 -2.57
CA ALA A 145 11.95 3.67 -3.33
C ALA A 145 12.25 4.28 -4.71
N THR A 146 13.16 5.27 -4.75
CA THR A 146 13.60 5.93 -5.99
C THR A 146 14.27 4.94 -6.95
N ILE A 147 15.18 4.11 -6.44
CA ILE A 147 15.83 3.04 -7.23
C ILE A 147 14.77 2.08 -7.79
N GLY A 148 13.81 1.64 -6.96
CA GLY A 148 12.73 0.77 -7.39
C GLY A 148 11.92 1.35 -8.56
N VAL A 149 11.58 2.64 -8.50
CA VAL A 149 10.87 3.34 -9.58
C VAL A 149 11.73 3.48 -10.84
N PHE A 150 13.02 3.82 -10.71
CA PHE A 150 13.93 3.87 -11.86
C PHE A 150 14.11 2.48 -12.51
N CYS A 151 14.15 1.41 -11.73
CA CYS A 151 14.22 0.05 -12.24
C CYS A 151 12.97 -0.35 -13.02
N ILE A 152 11.77 0.13 -12.66
CA ILE A 152 10.55 -0.04 -13.46
C ILE A 152 10.69 0.61 -14.84
N LEU A 153 11.23 1.84 -14.88
CA LEU A 153 11.46 2.57 -16.13
C LEU A 153 12.45 1.85 -17.05
N ILE A 154 13.55 1.36 -16.49
CA ILE A 154 14.58 0.62 -17.24
C ILE A 154 14.05 -0.74 -17.73
N ALA A 155 13.17 -1.37 -16.94
CA ALA A 155 12.52 -2.61 -17.34
C ALA A 155 11.48 -2.41 -18.46
N HIS A 156 11.08 -1.17 -18.76
CA HIS A 156 10.06 -0.83 -19.75
C HIS A 156 8.68 -1.49 -19.50
N GLU A 157 8.40 -1.84 -18.24
CA GLU A 157 7.16 -2.51 -17.84
C GLU A 157 5.96 -1.56 -17.77
N HIS A 158 6.19 -0.27 -17.50
CA HIS A 158 5.16 0.76 -17.46
C HIS A 158 5.59 2.01 -18.21
N TYR A 159 4.63 2.75 -18.75
CA TYR A 159 4.93 4.06 -19.33
C TYR A 159 5.30 5.04 -18.21
N THR A 160 6.20 5.99 -18.53
CA THR A 160 6.60 7.05 -17.60
C THR A 160 5.40 7.83 -17.05
N ILE A 161 4.35 8.01 -17.87
CA ILE A 161 3.12 8.69 -17.46
C ILE A 161 2.36 7.91 -16.38
N ASP A 162 2.31 6.58 -16.46
CA ASP A 162 1.64 5.72 -15.47
C ASP A 162 2.30 5.83 -14.11
N ILE A 163 3.63 5.95 -14.09
CA ILE A 163 4.43 6.15 -12.88
C ILE A 163 4.15 7.53 -12.26
N ILE A 164 4.13 8.59 -13.07
CA ILE A 164 3.87 9.95 -12.60
C ILE A 164 2.46 10.05 -12.02
N ILE A 165 1.45 9.51 -12.72
CA ILE A 165 0.06 9.49 -12.26
C ILE A 165 -0.08 8.69 -10.97
N ALA A 166 0.50 7.48 -10.91
CA ALA A 166 0.48 6.65 -9.71
C ALA A 166 1.10 7.36 -8.50
N TYR A 167 2.29 7.95 -8.67
CA TYR A 167 2.96 8.72 -7.62
C TYR A 167 2.10 9.90 -7.14
N TYR A 168 1.54 10.66 -8.08
CA TYR A 168 0.71 11.83 -7.76
C TYR A 168 -0.56 11.44 -6.99
N ILE A 169 -1.29 10.43 -7.46
CA ILE A 169 -2.52 9.96 -6.81
C ILE A 169 -2.22 9.46 -5.39
N VAL A 170 -1.23 8.57 -5.24
CA VAL A 170 -0.91 7.96 -3.95
C VAL A 170 -0.43 9.00 -2.94
N SER A 171 0.53 9.85 -3.33
CA SER A 171 1.04 10.89 -2.44
C SER A 171 -0.03 11.91 -2.05
N ASN A 172 -0.81 12.40 -3.01
CA ASN A 172 -1.89 13.35 -2.73
C ASN A 172 -2.95 12.74 -1.80
N HIS A 173 -3.36 11.50 -2.08
CA HIS A 173 -4.33 10.78 -1.25
C HIS A 173 -3.81 10.56 0.18
N PHE A 174 -2.54 10.16 0.33
CA PHE A 174 -1.89 9.99 1.63
C PHE A 174 -1.87 11.29 2.43
N TRP A 175 -1.35 12.37 1.84
CA TRP A 175 -1.24 13.65 2.53
C TRP A 175 -2.60 14.27 2.84
N MET A 176 -3.57 14.15 1.93
CA MET A 176 -4.95 14.60 2.18
C MET A 176 -5.53 13.88 3.39
N TYR A 177 -5.40 12.55 3.47
CA TYR A 177 -5.86 11.76 4.60
C TYR A 177 -5.21 12.20 5.92
N HIS A 178 -3.88 12.24 5.95
CA HIS A 178 -3.12 12.58 7.15
C HIS A 178 -3.33 14.02 7.60
N THR A 179 -3.57 14.94 6.67
CA THR A 179 -3.97 16.32 6.97
C THR A 179 -5.32 16.34 7.67
N MET A 180 -6.35 15.68 7.12
CA MET A 180 -7.68 15.64 7.75
C MET A 180 -7.64 14.94 9.11
N ALA A 181 -6.86 13.86 9.25
CA ALA A 181 -6.71 13.12 10.50
C ALA A 181 -5.94 13.91 11.58
N SER A 182 -5.16 14.91 11.19
CA SER A 182 -4.42 15.77 12.13
C SER A 182 -5.29 16.87 12.75
N PHE A 183 -6.43 17.21 12.13
CA PHE A 183 -7.37 18.22 12.62
C PHE A 183 -8.69 17.58 13.07
N PRO A 184 -8.90 17.37 14.38
CA PRO A 184 -10.11 16.74 14.91
C PRO A 184 -11.41 17.44 14.52
N GLU A 185 -11.36 18.76 14.32
CA GLU A 185 -12.49 19.56 13.86
C GLU A 185 -12.98 19.09 12.48
N ILE A 186 -12.08 18.69 11.58
CA ILE A 186 -12.43 18.20 10.24
C ILE A 186 -12.92 16.76 10.32
N SER A 187 -12.24 15.90 11.08
CA SER A 187 -12.59 14.48 11.16
C SER A 187 -13.93 14.22 11.87
N THR A 188 -14.30 15.06 12.83
CA THR A 188 -15.53 14.91 13.62
C THR A 188 -16.69 15.79 13.15
N SER A 189 -16.43 16.80 12.30
CA SER A 189 -17.46 17.72 11.84
C SER A 189 -18.60 17.00 11.10
N LEU A 190 -19.81 17.15 11.64
CA LEU A 190 -21.08 16.79 10.96
C LEU A 190 -21.50 17.85 9.93
N SER A 191 -20.74 18.94 9.79
CA SER A 191 -21.12 20.07 8.95
C SER A 191 -20.98 19.71 7.48
N THR A 192 -22.08 19.83 6.73
CA THR A 192 -22.11 19.73 5.26
C THR A 192 -21.38 20.87 4.55
N ARG A 193 -20.83 21.84 5.31
CA ARG A 193 -20.02 22.95 4.79
C ARG A 193 -18.62 22.53 4.36
N VAL A 194 -18.13 21.37 4.79
CA VAL A 194 -16.83 20.84 4.32
C VAL A 194 -17.03 20.23 2.93
N PRO A 195 -16.42 20.76 1.84
CA PRO A 195 -16.62 20.22 0.49
C PRO A 195 -16.21 18.75 0.36
N LEU A 196 -15.19 18.32 1.12
CA LEU A 196 -14.72 16.93 1.17
C LEU A 196 -15.80 15.96 1.71
N ALA A 197 -16.81 16.45 2.44
CA ALA A 197 -17.93 15.63 2.89
C ALA A 197 -18.77 15.03 1.75
N ARG A 198 -18.61 15.55 0.52
CA ARG A 198 -19.28 15.05 -0.70
C ARG A 198 -18.52 13.89 -1.36
N ALA A 199 -17.29 13.61 -0.96
CA ALA A 199 -16.52 12.51 -1.52
C ALA A 199 -17.13 11.16 -1.13
N TRP A 200 -17.12 10.19 -2.04
CA TRP A 200 -17.71 8.87 -1.83
C TRP A 200 -17.09 8.13 -0.62
N TRP A 201 -15.79 8.33 -0.39
CA TRP A 201 -15.03 7.72 0.69
C TRP A 201 -15.17 8.44 2.04
N TRP A 202 -15.85 9.60 2.11
CA TRP A 202 -15.95 10.42 3.33
C TRP A 202 -16.56 9.66 4.52
N ARG A 203 -17.60 8.86 4.27
CA ARG A 203 -18.25 8.05 5.32
C ARG A 203 -17.28 7.01 5.91
N ILE A 204 -16.46 6.41 5.05
CA ILE A 204 -15.44 5.42 5.46
C ILE A 204 -14.35 6.12 6.26
N PHE A 205 -13.87 7.28 5.79
CA PHE A 205 -12.87 8.09 6.51
C PHE A 205 -13.33 8.40 7.93
N ARG A 206 -14.55 8.93 8.08
CA ARG A 206 -15.14 9.23 9.39
C ARG A 206 -15.23 8.02 10.28
N PHE A 207 -15.67 6.88 9.75
CA PHE A 207 -15.75 5.62 10.48
C PHE A 207 -14.38 5.16 11.01
N MET A 208 -13.33 5.30 10.20
CA MET A 208 -11.97 4.90 10.58
C MET A 208 -11.33 5.82 11.64
N GLU A 209 -11.68 7.11 11.64
CA GLU A 209 -11.14 8.13 12.55
C GLU A 209 -12.04 8.45 13.78
N VAL A 210 -13.08 7.64 14.04
CA VAL A 210 -13.88 7.79 15.27
C VAL A 210 -13.00 7.60 16.52
N ASN A 211 -13.20 8.45 17.53
CA ASN A 211 -12.51 8.42 18.83
C ASN A 211 -10.98 8.59 18.76
N VAL A 212 -10.47 9.25 17.73
CA VAL A 212 -9.05 9.62 17.64
C VAL A 212 -8.87 11.05 18.19
N PRO A 213 -8.20 11.24 19.34
CA PRO A 213 -8.18 12.52 20.06
C PRO A 213 -7.31 13.60 19.40
N GLY A 214 -6.49 13.25 18.40
CA GLY A 214 -5.57 14.19 17.74
C GLY A 214 -4.44 13.48 17.01
N PRO A 215 -3.39 14.21 16.60
CA PRO A 215 -2.21 13.62 15.98
C PRO A 215 -1.58 12.59 16.92
N LEU A 216 -1.28 11.41 16.38
CA LEU A 216 -0.76 10.30 17.16
C LEU A 216 0.71 10.56 17.52
N PRO A 217 1.11 10.43 18.81
CA PRO A 217 2.52 10.43 19.15
C PRO A 217 3.19 9.18 18.54
N ILE A 218 4.37 9.38 17.95
CA ILE A 218 5.16 8.28 17.39
C ILE A 218 5.80 7.53 18.56
N ALA A 219 5.27 6.35 18.86
CA ALA A 219 5.75 5.48 19.93
C ALA A 219 5.64 4.01 19.51
N HIS A 220 6.73 3.26 19.72
CA HIS A 220 6.80 1.83 19.41
C HIS A 220 6.93 1.02 20.69
N GLU A 221 6.26 -0.13 20.71
CA GLU A 221 6.28 -1.08 21.80
C GLU A 221 6.36 -2.50 21.23
N ASN A 222 6.95 -3.43 22.00
CA ASN A 222 7.05 -4.82 21.58
C ASN A 222 5.63 -5.45 21.48
N PRO A 223 5.23 -5.99 20.32
CA PRO A 223 3.89 -6.55 20.14
C PRO A 223 3.63 -7.77 21.03
N ILE A 224 4.66 -8.57 21.33
CA ILE A 224 4.53 -9.77 22.19
C ILE A 224 4.22 -9.35 23.63
N SER A 225 4.91 -8.34 24.15
CA SER A 225 4.66 -7.84 25.52
C SER A 225 3.29 -7.17 25.64
N ARG A 226 2.80 -6.53 24.56
CA ARG A 226 1.43 -6.00 24.47
C ARG A 226 0.38 -7.12 24.53
N ILE A 227 0.54 -8.17 23.72
CA ILE A 227 -0.37 -9.31 23.70
C ILE A 227 -0.38 -10.00 25.07
N HIS A 228 0.80 -10.25 25.64
CA HIS A 228 0.93 -10.85 26.96
C HIS A 228 0.19 -10.04 28.05
N ARG A 229 0.37 -8.71 28.08
CA ARG A 229 -0.34 -7.83 29.04
C ARG A 229 -1.85 -7.81 28.82
N ALA A 230 -2.32 -7.91 27.58
CA ALA A 230 -3.75 -8.01 27.30
C ALA A 230 -4.34 -9.33 27.82
N PHE A 231 -3.63 -10.45 27.62
CA PHE A 231 -4.02 -11.75 28.15
C PHE A 231 -4.01 -11.79 29.69
N THR A 232 -2.97 -11.25 30.34
CA THR A 232 -2.93 -11.24 31.82
C THR A 232 -4.05 -10.38 32.41
N LYS A 233 -4.34 -9.22 31.81
CA LYS A 233 -5.46 -8.35 32.21
C LYS A 233 -6.83 -8.99 32.01
N TYR A 234 -7.00 -9.75 30.93
CA TYR A 234 -8.22 -10.54 30.71
C TYR A 234 -8.37 -11.62 31.79
N SER A 235 -7.30 -12.38 32.04
CA SER A 235 -7.28 -13.45 33.04
C SER A 235 -7.59 -12.98 34.47
N THR A 236 -7.12 -11.77 34.85
CA THR A 236 -7.42 -11.18 36.17
C THR A 236 -8.85 -10.68 36.29
N LYS A 237 -9.47 -10.20 35.20
CA LYS A 237 -10.89 -9.81 35.20
C LYS A 237 -11.84 -11.00 35.29
N THR A 238 -11.44 -12.17 34.80
CA THR A 238 -12.26 -13.38 34.79
C THR A 238 -12.11 -14.25 36.04
N GLN A 239 -11.23 -13.90 36.98
CA GLN A 239 -11.20 -14.57 38.28
C GLN A 239 -12.45 -14.18 39.10
N PRO A 240 -13.27 -15.14 39.54
CA PRO A 240 -14.43 -14.84 40.38
C PRO A 240 -13.96 -14.20 41.69
N LEU A 241 -14.62 -13.12 42.11
CA LEU A 241 -14.45 -12.53 43.43
C LEU A 241 -14.60 -13.64 44.48
N SER A 242 -13.55 -13.85 45.29
CA SER A 242 -13.58 -14.82 46.38
C SER A 242 -14.76 -14.52 47.30
N PRO A 243 -15.61 -15.51 47.63
CA PRO A 243 -16.66 -15.30 48.63
C PRO A 243 -15.98 -15.01 49.98
N ILE A 244 -16.29 -13.83 50.54
CA ILE A 244 -15.94 -13.40 51.90
C ILE A 244 -16.92 -14.06 52.87
#